data_AF-A0A935JJR7-F1
#
_entry.id   AF-A0A935JJR7-F1
#
_cell.length_a   1.000
_cell.length_b   1.000
_cell.length_c   1.000
_cell.angle_alpha   90.00
_cell.angle_beta   90.00
_cell.angle_gamma   90.00
#
_symmetry.space_group_name_H-M   'P 1'
#
loop_
_entity.id
_entity.type
_entity.pdbx_description
1 polymer ?
#
loop_
_entity_poly.entity_id
_entity_poly.type
_entity_poly.pdbx_seq_one_letter_code
_entity_poly.pdbx_strand_id
1 'polypeptide(L)'
;MKRKLYTLLPKLFAALLFAGGALLQAADIDQETRYCSGDKRKSAVVAAFKRIHPCPSNGQTEGPCPGWAVDHVIPLAVGGCDAVFNLQWLPNEIKSCAGTLCKDRWERKIYKRQEAVN
;
A
#
# COMPACT_ATOMS: atom_id res chain seq x y z
N MET A 1 1.73 51.93 57.20
CA MET A 1 2.30 50.58 56.92
C MET A 1 2.01 50.22 55.46
N LYS A 2 3.03 50.26 54.59
CA LYS A 2 3.00 49.75 53.22
C LYS A 2 3.67 48.37 53.22
N ARG A 3 3.05 47.33 52.65
CA ARG A 3 3.56 45.98 52.27
C ARG A 3 2.33 45.03 52.25
N LYS A 4 1.98 44.24 51.23
CA LYS A 4 2.53 43.89 49.92
C LYS A 4 1.35 43.38 49.07
N LEU A 5 1.14 43.99 47.92
CA LEU A 5 0.10 43.69 46.91
C LEU A 5 0.56 42.58 45.93
N TYR A 6 1.34 41.60 46.39
CA TYR A 6 1.90 40.56 45.51
C TYR A 6 2.13 39.26 46.27
N THR A 7 1.10 38.43 46.33
CA THR A 7 1.21 36.97 46.39
C THR A 7 -0.20 36.44 46.15
N LEU A 8 -0.43 35.82 44.98
CA LEU A 8 -1.59 34.99 44.57
C LEU A 8 -2.19 35.32 43.18
N LEU A 9 -1.38 35.86 42.25
CA LEU A 9 -1.36 35.29 40.88
C LEU A 9 -0.27 34.21 40.88
N PRO A 10 -0.40 33.00 40.28
CA PRO A 10 -1.45 32.51 39.37
C PRO A 10 -1.82 31.02 39.63
N LYS A 11 -2.92 30.70 40.33
CA LYS A 11 -3.43 29.31 40.42
C LYS A 11 -4.50 28.97 39.38
N LEU A 12 -4.60 29.76 38.31
CA LEU A 12 -5.58 29.59 37.22
C LEU A 12 -4.93 29.34 35.84
N PHE A 13 -3.60 29.20 35.76
CA PHE A 13 -2.88 29.05 34.48
C PHE A 13 -2.16 27.69 34.29
N ALA A 14 -2.43 26.69 35.14
CA ALA A 14 -1.74 25.39 35.08
C ALA A 14 -2.65 24.20 34.71
N ALA A 15 -3.87 24.46 34.20
CA ALA A 15 -4.80 23.40 33.79
C ALA A 15 -5.19 23.45 32.29
N LEU A 16 -4.55 24.31 31.50
CA LEU A 16 -4.86 24.50 30.07
C LEU A 16 -3.62 24.40 29.17
N LEU A 17 -2.66 23.53 29.51
CA LEU A 17 -1.47 23.24 28.68
C LEU A 17 -1.34 21.77 28.26
N PHE A 18 -2.37 20.95 28.48
CA PHE A 18 -2.42 19.58 27.96
C PHE A 18 -3.43 19.38 26.81
N ALA A 19 -4.04 20.46 26.32
CA ALA A 19 -4.92 20.41 25.16
C ALA A 19 -4.21 21.07 23.97
N GLY A 20 -3.57 20.28 23.10
CA GLY A 20 -3.03 20.83 21.85
C GLY A 20 -1.83 20.09 21.24
N GLY A 21 -1.31 19.06 21.90
CA GLY A 21 -0.19 18.25 21.38
C GLY A 21 -0.65 16.91 20.81
N ALA A 22 -1.73 16.85 20.04
CA ALA A 22 -1.94 15.69 19.19
C ALA A 22 -0.95 15.82 18.03
N LEU A 23 0.22 15.19 18.22
CA LEU A 23 1.27 14.97 17.24
C LEU A 23 0.64 14.73 15.86
N LEU A 24 1.00 15.56 14.86
CA LEU A 24 1.00 15.08 13.49
C LEU A 24 1.99 13.91 13.48
N GLN A 25 1.49 12.69 13.62
CA GLN A 25 2.24 11.51 13.23
C GLN A 25 2.52 11.70 11.75
N ALA A 26 3.79 11.90 11.39
CA ALA A 26 4.21 11.82 10.01
C ALA A 26 3.67 10.50 9.46
N ALA A 27 2.90 10.57 8.37
CA ALA A 27 2.43 9.35 7.71
C ALA A 27 3.65 8.48 7.45
N ASP A 28 3.58 7.22 7.88
CA ASP A 28 4.68 6.28 7.79
C ASP A 28 4.94 5.99 6.30
N ILE A 29 5.94 6.67 5.73
CA ILE A 29 6.19 6.68 4.27
C ILE A 29 6.54 5.28 3.73
N ASP A 30 6.94 4.37 4.62
CA ASP A 30 7.35 3.01 4.29
C ASP A 30 6.19 2.00 4.41
N GLN A 31 5.00 2.42 4.82
CA GLN A 31 3.87 1.51 5.01
C GLN A 31 3.32 1.00 3.67
N GLU A 32 3.64 -0.25 3.34
CA GLU A 32 3.07 -0.95 2.19
C GLU A 32 1.61 -1.37 2.44
N THR A 33 0.67 -0.66 1.81
CA THR A 33 -0.79 -0.81 2.00
C THR A 33 -1.44 -1.90 1.13
N ARG A 34 -0.69 -2.53 0.22
CA ARG A 34 -1.25 -3.46 -0.77
C ARG A 34 -1.49 -4.90 -0.27
N TYR A 35 -1.31 -5.14 1.02
CA TYR A 35 -1.59 -6.44 1.65
C TYR A 35 -2.97 -6.47 2.30
N CYS A 36 -3.69 -7.60 2.17
CA CYS A 36 -4.96 -7.86 2.86
C CYS A 36 -5.20 -9.36 3.04
N SER A 37 -4.20 -10.05 3.60
CA SER A 37 -4.24 -11.46 4.05
C SER A 37 -4.53 -12.53 2.98
N GLY A 38 -4.61 -12.14 1.69
CA GLY A 38 -4.58 -13.05 0.54
C GLY A 38 -5.97 -13.39 0.01
N ASP A 39 -6.32 -12.75 -1.11
CA ASP A 39 -7.59 -12.97 -1.80
C ASP A 39 -7.49 -14.02 -2.91
N LYS A 40 -8.65 -14.56 -3.31
CA LYS A 40 -8.78 -15.28 -4.58
C LYS A 40 -8.88 -14.27 -5.72
N ARG A 41 -8.16 -14.53 -6.81
CA ARG A 41 -8.22 -13.72 -8.04
C ARG A 41 -9.64 -13.67 -8.61
N LYS A 42 -10.12 -12.46 -8.92
CA LYS A 42 -11.44 -12.20 -9.52
C LYS A 42 -11.28 -11.59 -10.92
N SER A 43 -11.97 -12.15 -11.90
CA SER A 43 -11.99 -11.62 -13.28
C SER A 43 -12.53 -10.19 -13.36
N ALA A 44 -13.49 -9.85 -12.50
CA ALA A 44 -14.06 -8.51 -12.42
C ALA A 44 -13.03 -7.43 -12.07
N VAL A 45 -12.05 -7.75 -11.21
CA VAL A 45 -10.97 -6.83 -10.82
C VAL A 45 -10.01 -6.61 -11.98
N VAL A 46 -9.66 -7.68 -12.72
CA VAL A 46 -8.85 -7.59 -13.94
C VAL A 46 -9.57 -6.75 -15.01
N ALA A 47 -10.87 -6.95 -15.20
CA ALA A 47 -11.65 -6.16 -16.16
C ALA A 47 -11.71 -4.68 -15.74
N ALA A 48 -11.88 -4.40 -14.44
CA ALA A 48 -11.85 -3.04 -13.91
C ALA A 48 -10.50 -2.35 -14.14
N PHE A 49 -9.39 -3.07 -13.92
CA PHE A 49 -8.04 -2.57 -14.19
C PHE A 49 -7.86 -2.20 -15.67
N LYS A 50 -8.23 -3.08 -16.61
CA LYS A 50 -8.08 -2.83 -18.05
C LYS A 50 -8.86 -1.61 -18.55
N ARG A 51 -10.04 -1.34 -17.97
CA ARG A 51 -10.85 -0.16 -18.32
C ARG A 51 -10.17 1.17 -18.01
N ILE A 52 -9.43 1.24 -16.90
CA ILE A 52 -8.74 2.48 -16.48
C ILE A 52 -7.25 2.51 -16.88
N HIS A 53 -6.67 1.35 -17.19
CA HIS A 53 -5.30 1.17 -17.65
C HIS A 53 -5.30 0.37 -18.95
N PRO A 54 -5.47 1.02 -20.11
CA PRO A 54 -5.54 0.34 -21.41
C PRO A 54 -4.30 -0.52 -21.69
N CYS A 55 -4.47 -1.54 -22.54
CA CYS A 55 -3.41 -2.44 -22.94
C CYS A 55 -2.21 -1.68 -23.55
N PRO A 56 -0.97 -1.91 -23.08
CA PRO A 56 0.21 -1.20 -23.59
C PRO A 56 0.53 -1.47 -25.06
N SER A 57 0.14 -2.63 -25.60
CA SER A 57 0.48 -3.00 -26.99
C SER A 57 -0.50 -2.50 -28.04
N ASN A 58 -1.75 -2.20 -27.68
CA ASN A 58 -2.79 -1.83 -28.66
C ASN A 58 -3.79 -0.76 -28.17
N GLY A 59 -3.67 -0.27 -26.93
CA GLY A 59 -4.56 0.74 -26.36
C GLY A 59 -5.98 0.27 -26.05
N GLN A 60 -6.29 -1.03 -26.18
CA GLN A 60 -7.63 -1.55 -25.91
C GLN A 60 -7.90 -1.64 -24.41
N THR A 61 -9.11 -1.28 -24.00
CA THR A 61 -9.61 -1.36 -22.63
C THR A 61 -10.26 -2.71 -22.30
N GLU A 62 -10.43 -3.56 -23.31
CA GLU A 62 -11.08 -4.87 -23.23
C GLU A 62 -10.31 -5.89 -24.05
N GLY A 63 -10.63 -7.18 -23.86
CA GLY A 63 -10.01 -8.26 -24.62
C GLY A 63 -8.55 -8.57 -24.22
N PRO A 64 -7.84 -9.35 -25.06
CA PRO A 64 -6.45 -9.75 -24.82
C PRO A 64 -5.46 -8.61 -25.04
N CYS A 65 -4.30 -8.69 -24.39
CA CYS A 65 -3.19 -7.75 -24.58
C CYS A 65 -1.95 -8.53 -25.05
N PRO A 66 -1.64 -8.55 -26.35
CA PRO A 66 -0.51 -9.33 -26.88
C PRO A 66 0.80 -8.96 -26.20
N GLY A 67 1.53 -9.96 -25.67
CA GLY A 67 2.81 -9.79 -24.99
C GLY A 67 2.75 -9.40 -23.50
N TRP A 68 1.57 -9.10 -22.97
CA TRP A 68 1.41 -8.59 -21.60
C TRP A 68 0.39 -9.39 -20.79
N ALA A 69 0.63 -9.46 -19.49
CA ALA A 69 -0.29 -10.00 -18.50
C ALA A 69 -0.65 -8.97 -17.44
N VAL A 70 -1.86 -9.08 -16.89
CA VAL A 70 -2.23 -8.37 -15.67
C VAL A 70 -1.75 -9.19 -14.48
N ASP A 71 -0.91 -8.59 -13.65
CA ASP A 71 -0.24 -9.21 -12.51
C ASP A 71 -0.43 -8.40 -11.23
N HIS A 72 -0.42 -9.06 -10.08
CA HIS A 72 -0.50 -8.37 -8.80
C HIS A 72 0.88 -7.88 -8.37
N VAL A 73 1.07 -6.58 -8.08
CA VAL A 73 2.35 -6.02 -7.65
C VAL A 73 2.87 -6.75 -6.42
N ILE A 74 2.06 -6.82 -5.36
CA ILE A 74 2.23 -7.77 -4.26
C ILE A 74 1.46 -9.05 -4.61
N PRO A 75 2.13 -10.22 -4.76
CA PRO A 75 1.48 -11.46 -5.16
C PRO A 75 0.40 -11.91 -4.16
N LEU A 76 -0.71 -12.45 -4.66
CA LEU A 76 -1.76 -13.06 -3.83
C LEU A 76 -1.21 -14.19 -2.94
N ALA A 77 -0.23 -14.93 -3.46
CA ALA A 77 0.46 -16.04 -2.80
C ALA A 77 1.13 -15.67 -1.45
N VAL A 78 1.39 -14.38 -1.22
CA VAL A 78 2.03 -13.84 0.00
C VAL A 78 1.16 -12.80 0.72
N GLY A 79 -0.14 -12.77 0.42
CA GLY A 79 -1.10 -11.91 1.14
C GLY A 79 -1.43 -10.58 0.45
N GLY A 80 -1.03 -10.39 -0.81
CA GLY A 80 -1.43 -9.24 -1.61
C GLY A 80 -2.94 -9.19 -1.85
N CYS A 81 -3.47 -7.98 -2.05
CA CYS A 81 -4.88 -7.77 -2.35
C CYS A 81 -5.27 -8.08 -3.78
N ASP A 82 -6.43 -8.68 -3.98
CA ASP A 82 -7.05 -8.76 -5.30
C ASP A 82 -7.86 -7.50 -5.58
N ALA A 83 -7.15 -6.38 -5.79
CA ALA A 83 -7.72 -5.08 -6.00
C ALA A 83 -6.97 -4.31 -7.10
N VAL A 84 -7.67 -3.40 -7.77
CA VAL A 84 -7.12 -2.61 -8.90
C VAL A 84 -5.84 -1.88 -8.52
N PHE A 85 -5.76 -1.33 -7.31
CA PHE A 85 -4.56 -0.62 -6.81
C PHE A 85 -3.33 -1.52 -6.66
N ASN A 86 -3.51 -2.84 -6.61
CA ASN A 86 -2.43 -3.82 -6.52
C ASN A 86 -2.20 -4.54 -7.85
N LEU A 87 -2.78 -4.09 -8.96
CA LEU A 87 -2.54 -4.66 -10.28
C LEU A 87 -1.57 -3.81 -11.11
N GLN A 88 -0.86 -4.46 -12.02
CA GLN A 88 0.00 -3.84 -13.02
C GLN A 88 -0.02 -4.64 -14.32
N TRP A 89 0.32 -3.97 -15.42
CA TRP A 89 0.75 -4.66 -16.64
C TRP A 89 2.18 -5.15 -16.47
N LEU A 90 2.43 -6.41 -16.80
CA LEU A 90 3.76 -7.01 -16.76
C LEU A 90 4.03 -7.75 -18.08
N PRO A 91 5.18 -7.55 -18.74
CA PRO A 91 5.54 -8.33 -19.92
C PRO A 91 5.56 -9.82 -19.59
N ASN A 92 5.06 -10.65 -20.50
CA ASN A 92 5.02 -12.11 -20.30
C ASN A 92 6.42 -12.69 -20.04
N GLU A 93 7.45 -12.11 -20.65
CA GLU A 93 8.86 -12.48 -20.49
C GLU A 93 9.40 -12.27 -19.07
N ILE A 94 8.80 -11.35 -18.30
CA ILE A 94 9.16 -11.07 -16.90
C ILE A 94 8.16 -11.73 -15.94
N LYS A 95 6.91 -11.93 -16.35
CA LYS A 95 5.93 -12.62 -15.52
C LYS A 95 6.25 -14.12 -15.42
N SER A 96 6.26 -14.79 -16.56
CA SER A 96 6.16 -16.25 -16.68
C SER A 96 7.22 -16.78 -17.64
N CYS A 97 8.41 -17.06 -17.10
CA CYS A 97 9.52 -17.69 -17.83
C CYS A 97 10.31 -18.60 -16.88
N ALA A 98 11.14 -19.46 -17.47
CA ALA A 98 12.01 -20.38 -16.73
C ALA A 98 13.29 -19.70 -16.16
N GLY A 99 13.58 -18.46 -16.57
CA GLY A 99 14.77 -17.72 -16.16
C GLY A 99 14.75 -17.23 -14.71
N THR A 100 15.76 -16.45 -14.34
CA THR A 100 15.86 -15.80 -13.04
C THR A 100 15.10 -14.48 -12.96
N LEU A 101 14.82 -13.85 -14.11
CA LEU A 101 14.06 -12.60 -14.20
C LEU A 101 12.59 -12.76 -13.81
N CYS A 102 12.09 -14.00 -13.79
CA CYS A 102 10.66 -14.23 -13.74
C CYS A 102 10.05 -14.16 -12.36
N LYS A 103 9.08 -13.24 -12.24
CA LYS A 103 8.42 -12.94 -10.98
C LYS A 103 7.73 -14.16 -10.38
N ASP A 104 6.93 -14.89 -11.15
CA ASP A 104 6.16 -16.04 -10.66
C ASP A 104 7.05 -17.09 -9.97
N ARG A 105 8.31 -17.23 -10.41
CA ARG A 105 9.28 -18.17 -9.82
C ARG A 105 9.74 -17.76 -8.41
N TRP A 106 9.85 -16.47 -8.14
CA TRP A 106 10.44 -15.93 -6.92
C TRP A 106 9.42 -15.23 -6.00
N GLU A 107 8.16 -15.14 -6.43
CA GLU A 107 7.13 -14.34 -5.79
C GLU A 107 6.97 -14.66 -4.29
N ARG A 108 7.04 -15.95 -3.93
CA ARG A 108 6.91 -16.44 -2.55
C ARG A 108 8.15 -16.22 -1.69
N LYS A 109 9.28 -15.91 -2.30
CA LYS A 109 10.58 -15.72 -1.62
C LYS A 109 10.89 -14.25 -1.42
N ILE A 110 10.69 -13.43 -2.45
CA ILE A 110 11.09 -12.02 -2.45
C ILE A 110 10.01 -11.11 -1.85
N TYR A 111 8.72 -11.42 -2.07
CA TYR A 111 7.62 -10.57 -1.61
C TYR A 111 7.01 -11.01 -0.28
N LYS A 112 7.58 -12.01 0.41
CA LYS A 112 7.07 -12.44 1.72
C LYS A 112 7.43 -11.38 2.77
N ARG A 113 6.42 -10.83 3.45
CA ARG A 113 6.60 -9.89 4.57
C ARG A 113 7.40 -10.58 5.70
N GLN A 114 8.48 -9.94 6.15
CA GLN A 114 9.31 -10.43 7.26
C GLN A 114 8.57 -10.41 8.61
N GLU A 115 7.64 -9.48 8.78
CA GLU A 115 6.83 -9.32 10.01
C GLU A 115 5.81 -10.45 10.23
N ALA A 116 5.63 -11.35 9.25
CA ALA A 116 4.82 -12.56 9.37
C ALA A 116 5.65 -13.82 9.71
N VAL A 117 6.90 -13.63 10.16
CA VAL A 117 7.86 -14.71 10.47
C VAL A 117 8.27 -14.75 11.95
N ASN A 118 7.50 -14.10 12.83
CA ASN A 118 7.60 -14.28 14.28
C ASN A 118 6.37 -15.02 14.80
#